data_AF-A0A846WNW7-F1
#
_entry.id   AF-A0A846WNW7-F1
#
_cell.length_a   1.000
_cell.length_b   1.000
_cell.length_c   1.000
_cell.angle_alpha   90.00
_cell.angle_beta   90.00
_cell.angle_gamma   90.00
#
_symmetry.space_group_name_H-M   'P 1'
#
loop_
_entity.id
_entity.type
_entity.pdbx_description
1 polymer ?
#
loop_
_entity_poly.entity_id
_entity_poly.type
_entity_poly.pdbx_seq_one_letter_code
_entity_poly.pdbx_strand_id
1 'polypeptide(L)'
;MTVIDNPRNLLADTGDGCGQCCGSCDSAPSAPDVPDGFEAAIAMAEAAASHNPTWWNEIRAHAADPAAGEYCSSVLLGALLEASAHRLGVPAADVWAHIRRTGELPL
;
A
#
# COMPACT_ATOMS: atom_id res chain seq x y z
N MET A 1 51.95 -18.22 -2.95
CA MET A 1 50.82 -19.08 -3.40
C MET A 1 49.64 -18.78 -2.46
N THR A 2 48.75 -17.88 -2.92
CA THR A 2 47.34 -17.61 -2.51
C THR A 2 46.96 -17.90 -1.05
N VAL A 3 46.79 -16.92 -0.14
CA VAL A 3 45.69 -15.93 -0.03
C VAL A 3 44.33 -16.51 -0.45
N ILE A 4 43.53 -16.88 0.55
CA ILE A 4 42.07 -16.97 0.45
C ILE A 4 41.51 -16.03 1.51
N ASP A 5 40.92 -14.94 1.03
CA ASP A 5 40.07 -14.01 1.76
C ASP A 5 38.86 -14.73 2.39
N ASN A 6 38.56 -14.40 3.65
CA ASN A 6 37.23 -14.65 4.23
C ASN A 6 36.62 -13.29 4.65
N PRO A 7 35.56 -12.83 3.97
CA PRO A 7 35.01 -11.48 4.13
C PRO A 7 33.98 -11.45 5.26
N ARG A 8 34.42 -11.55 6.52
CA ARG A 8 33.48 -11.56 7.65
C ARG A 8 33.84 -10.73 8.86
N ASN A 9 34.79 -9.79 8.73
CA ASN A 9 35.13 -8.92 9.86
C ASN A 9 35.73 -7.57 9.43
N LEU A 10 34.98 -6.79 8.67
CA LEU A 10 35.33 -5.41 8.38
C LEU A 10 34.21 -4.49 8.85
N LEU A 11 34.57 -3.69 9.86
CA LEU A 11 33.96 -2.41 10.26
C LEU A 11 32.77 -2.50 11.24
N ALA A 12 33.08 -2.98 12.45
CA ALA A 12 32.73 -2.15 13.61
C ALA A 12 33.63 -0.90 13.57
N ASP A 13 33.17 0.13 12.86
CA ASP A 13 33.75 1.47 12.92
C ASP A 13 32.72 2.38 13.58
N THR A 14 32.79 2.43 14.91
CA THR A 14 32.29 3.54 15.71
C THR A 14 33.20 4.73 15.45
N GLY A 15 32.99 5.37 14.31
CA GLY A 15 33.67 6.59 13.88
C GLY A 15 32.73 7.78 14.02
N ASP A 16 32.71 8.35 15.22
CA ASP A 16 32.27 9.72 15.46
C ASP A 16 33.07 10.65 14.54
N GLY A 17 32.41 11.18 13.52
CA GLY A 17 33.07 11.76 12.36
C GLY A 17 32.12 12.51 11.45
N CYS A 18 31.22 13.31 12.02
CA CYS A 18 30.52 14.37 11.29
C CYS A 18 31.49 15.53 10.95
N GLY A 19 32.55 15.19 10.22
CA GLY A 19 33.47 16.12 9.59
C GLY A 19 32.91 16.54 8.23
N GLN A 20 32.00 17.51 8.25
CA GLN A 20 31.92 18.57 7.24
C GLN A 20 32.01 18.13 5.77
N CYS A 21 30.90 17.64 5.22
CA CYS A 21 30.54 17.78 3.80
C CYS A 21 29.04 17.49 3.60
N CYS A 22 28.40 18.32 2.78
CA CYS A 22 26.99 18.33 2.34
C CYS A 22 25.90 18.32 3.44
N GLY A 23 25.35 19.51 3.70
CA GLY A 23 24.02 19.67 4.27
C GLY A 23 22.94 19.04 3.39
N SER A 24 21.84 18.68 4.05
CA SER A 24 20.71 17.88 3.56
C SER A 24 20.93 16.37 3.65
N CYS A 25 20.99 15.87 4.88
CA CYS A 25 20.30 14.62 5.19
C CYS A 25 18.79 14.90 5.05
N ASP A 26 18.32 15.08 3.81
CA ASP A 26 16.90 14.98 3.52
C ASP A 26 16.52 13.58 3.98
N SER A 27 15.83 13.53 5.11
CA SER A 27 15.17 12.30 5.53
C SER A 27 14.25 11.98 4.36
N ALA A 28 14.55 10.89 3.63
CA ALA A 28 13.68 10.41 2.57
C ALA A 28 12.25 10.45 3.11
N PRO A 29 11.27 10.98 2.36
CA PRO A 29 9.91 11.08 2.85
C PRO A 29 9.51 9.71 3.37
N SER A 30 9.18 9.63 4.66
CA SER A 30 8.67 8.41 5.28
C SER A 30 7.59 7.88 4.37
N ALA A 31 7.71 6.61 3.96
CA ALA A 31 6.67 5.96 3.17
C ALA A 31 5.32 6.24 3.84
N PRO A 32 4.28 6.62 3.07
CA PRO A 32 2.98 6.90 3.67
C PRO A 32 2.56 5.70 4.52
N ASP A 33 2.14 5.96 5.76
CA ASP A 33 1.70 4.91 6.68
C ASP A 33 0.62 4.08 5.99
N VAL A 34 0.84 2.76 5.94
CA VAL A 34 -0.14 1.82 5.40
C VAL A 34 -1.39 1.91 6.28
N PRO A 35 -2.58 2.21 5.73
CA PRO A 35 -3.79 2.34 6.53
C PRO A 35 -4.08 1.05 7.30
N ASP A 36 -4.61 1.19 8.51
CA ASP A 36 -5.11 0.05 9.26
C ASP A 36 -6.12 -0.75 8.42
N GLY A 37 -6.00 -2.07 8.45
CA GLY A 37 -6.87 -2.97 7.70
C GLY A 37 -6.56 -3.08 6.20
N PHE A 38 -5.47 -2.47 5.69
CA PHE A 38 -5.10 -2.55 4.28
C PHE A 38 -4.94 -4.00 3.78
N GLU A 39 -4.16 -4.83 4.47
CA GLU A 39 -3.98 -6.24 4.10
C GLU A 39 -5.31 -7.01 4.08
N ALA A 40 -6.19 -6.74 5.05
CA ALA A 40 -7.52 -7.34 5.09
C ALA A 40 -8.38 -6.87 3.92
N ALA A 41 -8.31 -5.59 3.54
CA ALA A 41 -9.02 -5.03 2.39
C ALA A 41 -8.57 -5.67 1.07
N ILE A 42 -7.27 -5.90 0.89
CA ILE A 42 -6.72 -6.59 -0.28
C ILE A 42 -7.19 -8.05 -0.30
N ALA A 43 -7.03 -8.80 0.79
CA ALA A 43 -7.46 -10.19 0.87
C ALA A 43 -8.97 -10.34 0.61
N MET A 44 -9.79 -9.42 1.14
CA MET A 44 -11.23 -9.39 0.87
C MET A 44 -11.50 -9.16 -0.63
N ALA A 45 -10.82 -8.19 -1.25
CA ALA A 45 -10.98 -7.92 -2.67
C ALA A 45 -10.63 -9.15 -3.53
N GLU A 46 -9.56 -9.87 -3.20
CA GLU A 46 -9.17 -11.11 -3.88
C GLU A 46 -10.20 -12.23 -3.68
N ALA A 47 -10.76 -12.37 -2.48
CA ALA A 47 -11.81 -13.33 -2.18
C ALA A 47 -13.09 -13.05 -2.99
N ALA A 48 -13.47 -11.77 -3.10
CA ALA A 48 -14.60 -11.36 -3.93
C ALA A 48 -14.34 -11.61 -5.42
N ALA A 49 -13.15 -11.25 -5.93
CA ALA A 49 -12.78 -11.48 -7.33
C ALA A 49 -12.76 -12.98 -7.69
N SER A 50 -12.42 -13.83 -6.72
CA SER A 50 -12.41 -15.29 -6.88
C SER A 50 -13.77 -15.94 -6.63
N HIS A 51 -14.83 -15.16 -6.36
CA HIS A 51 -16.16 -15.66 -5.97
C HIS A 51 -16.12 -16.67 -4.82
N ASN A 52 -15.24 -16.47 -3.83
CA ASN A 52 -15.05 -17.38 -2.70
C ASN A 52 -15.61 -16.78 -1.39
N PRO A 53 -16.92 -16.96 -1.10
CA PRO A 53 -17.54 -16.40 0.11
C PRO A 53 -17.03 -17.07 1.40
N THR A 54 -16.53 -18.30 1.34
CA THR A 54 -15.93 -18.97 2.51
C THR A 54 -14.66 -18.24 2.94
N TRP A 55 -13.76 -17.98 1.99
CA TRP A 55 -12.53 -17.23 2.26
C TRP A 55 -12.82 -15.80 2.72
N TRP A 56 -13.80 -15.12 2.12
CA TRP A 56 -14.27 -13.81 2.60
C TRP A 56 -14.70 -13.85 4.08
N ASN A 57 -15.49 -14.86 4.45
CA ASN A 57 -15.94 -15.02 5.83
C ASN A 57 -14.81 -15.39 6.78
N GLU A 58 -13.82 -16.16 6.34
CA GLU A 58 -12.62 -16.47 7.11
C GLU A 58 -11.82 -15.21 7.41
N ILE A 59 -11.62 -14.33 6.42
CA ILE A 59 -10.94 -13.04 6.63
C ILE A 59 -11.68 -12.21 7.68
N ARG A 60 -13.01 -12.08 7.56
CA ARG A 60 -13.83 -11.34 8.53
C ARG A 60 -13.81 -11.95 9.93
N ALA A 61 -13.79 -13.28 10.04
CA ALA A 61 -13.82 -13.97 11.33
C ALA A 61 -12.49 -13.89 12.10
N HIS A 62 -11.37 -13.74 11.39
CA HIS A 62 -10.02 -13.72 11.98
C HIS A 62 -9.39 -12.32 12.01
N ALA A 63 -10.06 -11.30 11.46
CA ALA A 63 -9.62 -9.92 11.57
C ALA A 63 -9.66 -9.46 13.04
N ALA A 64 -8.59 -8.79 13.49
CA ALA A 64 -8.54 -8.18 14.83
C ALA A 64 -9.63 -7.10 14.99
N ASP A 65 -9.89 -6.34 13.92
CA ASP A 65 -11.05 -5.48 13.76
C ASP A 65 -11.68 -5.72 12.37
N PRO A 66 -12.86 -6.36 12.30
CA PRO A 66 -13.56 -6.58 11.04
C PRO A 66 -13.92 -5.28 10.30
N ALA A 67 -14.14 -4.17 11.03
CA ALA A 67 -14.52 -2.90 10.43
C ALA A 67 -13.34 -2.18 9.76
N ALA A 68 -12.11 -2.40 10.23
CA ALA A 68 -10.92 -1.77 9.67
C ALA A 68 -10.72 -2.11 8.19
N GLY A 69 -10.90 -3.38 7.82
CA GLY A 69 -10.82 -3.80 6.42
C GLY A 69 -11.92 -3.20 5.55
N GLU A 70 -13.17 -3.21 6.03
CA GLU A 70 -14.33 -2.68 5.29
C GLU A 70 -14.21 -1.16 5.08
N TYR A 71 -13.74 -0.45 6.11
CA TYR A 71 -13.44 0.98 6.05
C TYR A 71 -12.29 1.25 5.09
N CYS A 72 -11.19 0.50 5.18
CA CYS A 72 -10.04 0.66 4.29
C CYS A 72 -10.44 0.42 2.81
N SER A 73 -11.24 -0.61 2.51
CA SER A 73 -11.77 -0.84 1.16
C SER A 73 -12.57 0.37 0.64
N SER A 74 -13.37 1.01 1.49
CA SER A 74 -14.15 2.20 1.14
C SER A 74 -13.26 3.41 0.86
N VAL A 75 -12.21 3.61 1.67
CA VAL A 75 -11.20 4.66 1.46
C VAL A 75 -10.45 4.47 0.15
N LEU A 76 -9.99 3.24 -0.13
CA LEU A 76 -9.27 2.92 -1.36
C LEU A 76 -10.15 3.11 -2.61
N LEU A 77 -11.44 2.74 -2.53
CA LEU A 77 -12.40 3.01 -3.60
C LEU A 77 -12.57 4.53 -3.82
N GLY A 78 -12.70 5.32 -2.76
CA GLY A 78 -12.76 6.78 -2.86
C GLY A 78 -11.54 7.36 -3.57
N ALA A 79 -10.34 6.98 -3.15
CA ALA A 79 -9.09 7.42 -3.75
C ALA A 79 -8.98 7.03 -5.24
N LEU A 80 -9.42 5.83 -5.61
CA LEU A 80 -9.47 5.37 -7.00
C LEU A 80 -10.41 6.22 -7.85
N LEU A 81 -11.60 6.54 -7.32
CA LEU A 81 -12.60 7.37 -8.00
C LEU A 81 -12.07 8.79 -8.20
N GLU A 82 -11.48 9.39 -7.17
CA GLU A 82 -10.87 10.73 -7.23
C GLU A 82 -9.72 10.78 -8.23
N ALA A 83 -8.81 9.79 -8.20
CA ALA A 83 -7.70 9.71 -9.15
C ALA A 83 -8.19 9.60 -10.60
N SER A 84 -9.25 8.82 -10.84
CA SER A 84 -9.83 8.63 -12.17
C SER A 84 -10.57 9.88 -12.66
N ALA A 85 -11.34 10.50 -11.77
CA ALA A 85 -12.01 11.78 -12.01
C ALA A 85 -11.01 12.88 -12.41
N HIS A 86 -9.90 12.97 -11.68
CA HIS A 86 -8.83 13.93 -11.95
C HIS A 86 -8.19 13.70 -13.33
N ARG A 87 -7.91 12.44 -13.72
CA ARG A 87 -7.36 12.14 -15.06
C ARG A 87 -8.31 12.50 -16.20
N LEU A 88 -9.61 12.30 -15.99
CA LEU A 88 -10.64 12.52 -17.00
C LEU A 88 -11.18 13.96 -17.04
N GLY A 89 -10.88 14.78 -16.02
CA GLY A 89 -11.41 16.14 -15.88
C GLY A 89 -12.91 16.18 -15.62
N VAL A 90 -13.47 15.15 -14.97
CA VAL A 90 -14.91 15.02 -14.67
C VAL A 90 -15.15 14.85 -13.17
N PRO A 91 -16.37 15.11 -12.66
CA PRO A 91 -16.73 14.80 -11.28
C PRO A 91 -16.59 13.31 -10.93
N ALA A 92 -16.14 12.99 -9.71
CA ALA A 92 -16.06 11.61 -9.21
C ALA A 92 -17.43 10.90 -9.18
N ALA A 93 -18.52 11.66 -9.00
CA ALA A 93 -19.88 11.13 -9.09
C ALA A 93 -20.19 10.54 -10.48
N ASP A 94 -19.65 11.13 -11.55
CA ASP A 94 -19.85 10.66 -12.92
C ASP A 94 -19.04 9.39 -13.20
N VAL A 95 -17.82 9.31 -12.67
CA VAL A 95 -17.00 8.08 -12.70
C VAL A 95 -17.75 6.94 -11.98
N TRP A 96 -18.28 7.21 -10.79
CA TRP A 96 -19.06 6.21 -10.06
C TRP A 96 -20.34 5.79 -10.79
N ALA A 97 -21.04 6.76 -11.41
CA ALA A 97 -22.22 6.47 -12.22
C ALA A 97 -21.88 5.62 -13.45
N HIS A 98 -20.71 5.81 -14.06
CA HIS A 98 -20.21 4.97 -15.14
C HIS A 98 -19.97 3.53 -14.65
N ILE A 99 -19.17 3.34 -13.61
CA ILE A 99 -18.84 2.02 -13.05
C ILE A 99 -20.10 1.25 -12.66
N ARG A 100 -21.09 1.89 -12.01
CA ARG A 100 -22.34 1.20 -11.65
C ARG A 100 -23.17 0.74 -12.85
N ARG A 101 -22.99 1.37 -14.01
CA ARG A 101 -23.73 1.03 -15.24
C ARG A 101 -23.02 -0.03 -16.06
N THR A 102 -21.69 0.02 -16.12
CA THR A 102 -20.88 -0.82 -17.02
C THR A 102 -20.13 -1.94 -16.30
N GLY A 103 -19.87 -1.76 -15.00
CA GLY A 103 -18.94 -2.60 -14.24
C GLY A 103 -17.46 -2.32 -14.53
N GLU A 104 -17.17 -1.30 -15.34
CA GLU A 104 -15.82 -1.02 -15.86
C GLU A 104 -15.30 0.33 -15.36
N LEU A 105 -13.99 0.42 -15.11
CA LEU A 105 -13.32 1.69 -14.82
C LEU A 105 -13.13 2.47 -16.12
N PRO A 106 -13.53 3.76 -16.17
CA PRO A 106 -13.21 4.61 -17.31
C PRO A 106 -11.70 4.92 -17.26
N LEU A 107 -10.97 4.42 -18.27
CA LEU A 107 -9.51 4.57 -18.42
C LEU A 107 -9.15 5.91 -19.06
#